data_AF-A0A0L8FS32-F1
#
_entry.id   AF-A0A0L8FS32-F1
#
_cell.length_a   1.000
_cell.length_b   1.000
_cell.length_c   1.000
_cell.angle_alpha   90.00
_cell.angle_beta   90.00
_cell.angle_gamma   90.00
#
_symmetry.space_group_name_H-M   'P 1'
#
loop_
_entity.id
_entity.type
_entity.pdbx_description
1 polymer ?
#
loop_
_entity_poly.entity_id
_entity_poly.type
_entity_poly.pdbx_seq_one_letter_code
_entity_poly.pdbx_strand_id
1 'polypeptide(L)' 'MEDKRGTSRSKRHSKAPDEGYWDCSVCTYRNSPEAYKCEMCDVRKGTSTR' A
#
# COMPACT_ATOMS: atom_id res chain seq x y z
N MET A 1 -32.85 -13.21 28.60
CA MET A 1 -31.53 -13.74 28.20
C MET A 1 -31.21 -13.17 26.83
N GLU A 2 -29.99 -12.62 26.64
CA GLU A 2 -29.61 -11.66 25.59
C GLU A 2 -29.93 -12.02 24.12
N ASP A 3 -30.75 -11.17 23.48
CA ASP A 3 -30.73 -10.94 22.03
C ASP A 3 -29.45 -10.18 21.65
N LYS A 4 -28.39 -10.93 21.34
CA LYS A 4 -27.09 -10.36 20.96
C LYS A 4 -27.12 -9.81 19.53
N ARG A 5 -27.48 -8.54 19.48
CA ARG A 5 -27.33 -7.55 18.41
C ARG A 5 -26.14 -7.82 17.50
N GLY A 6 -26.40 -7.88 16.21
CA GLY A 6 -25.39 -7.63 15.19
C GLY A 6 -24.84 -6.21 15.35
N THR A 7 -23.52 -6.09 15.49
CA THR A 7 -22.81 -4.88 15.12
C THR A 7 -21.34 -5.20 14.83
N SER A 8 -20.99 -4.92 13.59
CA SER A 8 -19.76 -4.25 13.16
C SER A 8 -18.38 -4.85 13.50
N ARG A 9 -17.65 -5.05 12.39
CA ARG A 9 -16.37 -4.38 12.07
C ARG A 9 -15.23 -5.37 11.83
N SER A 10 -15.03 -5.65 10.54
CA SER A 10 -13.78 -6.10 9.94
C SER A 10 -12.57 -5.53 10.68
N LYS A 11 -11.86 -6.39 11.42
CA LYS A 11 -10.50 -6.12 11.86
C LYS A 11 -9.65 -7.37 11.67
N ARG A 12 -9.52 -7.78 10.40
CA ARG A 12 -8.32 -8.51 9.97
C ARG A 12 -7.19 -7.48 9.96
N HIS A 13 -6.59 -7.23 11.13
CA HIS A 13 -5.36 -6.46 11.21
C HIS A 13 -4.22 -7.36 10.73
N SER A 14 -4.22 -7.64 9.43
CA SER A 14 -3.08 -8.22 8.74
C SER A 14 -2.01 -7.14 8.70
N LYS A 15 -1.18 -7.10 9.75
CA LYS A 15 0.13 -6.47 9.67
C LYS A 15 1.02 -7.38 8.84
N ALA A 16 0.73 -7.43 7.55
CA ALA A 16 1.66 -7.94 6.58
C ALA A 16 2.82 -6.93 6.53
N PRO A 17 4.08 -7.36 6.68
CA PRO A 17 5.26 -6.51 6.61
C PRO A 17 5.55 -5.97 5.19
N ASP A 18 4.52 -5.82 4.35
CA ASP A 18 4.62 -5.19 3.03
C ASP A 18 4.52 -3.65 3.15
N GLU A 19 4.75 -3.10 4.35
CA GLU A 19 4.64 -1.67 4.70
C GLU A 19 5.77 -0.80 4.12
N GLY A 20 6.35 -1.18 2.96
CA GLY A 20 7.52 -0.49 2.42
C GLY A 20 7.56 -0.35 0.91
N TYR A 21 7.15 -1.36 0.16
CA TYR A 21 7.25 -1.31 -1.29
C TYR A 21 6.25 -0.31 -1.88
N TRP A 22 6.64 0.35 -2.97
CA TRP A 22 5.76 1.28 -3.68
C TRP A 22 5.68 0.93 -5.15
N ASP A 23 4.46 0.96 -5.66
CA ASP A 23 4.20 0.69 -7.07
C ASP A 23 4.46 1.97 -7.88
N CYS A 24 5.25 1.82 -8.94
CA CYS A 24 5.49 2.91 -9.87
C CYS A 24 4.18 3.29 -10.60
N SER A 25 3.79 4.57 -10.55
CA SER A 25 2.61 5.05 -11.27
C SER A 25 2.75 5.03 -12.80
N VAL A 26 3.98 4.89 -13.32
CA VAL A 26 4.27 4.92 -14.76
C VAL A 26 4.38 3.53 -15.35
N CYS A 27 5.20 2.66 -14.75
CA CYS A 27 5.45 1.31 -15.28
C CYS A 27 4.89 0.19 -14.40
N THR A 28 4.20 0.51 -13.30
CA THR A 28 3.63 -0.46 -12.33
C THR A 28 4.64 -1.38 -11.65
N TYR A 29 5.93 -1.11 -11.82
CA TYR A 29 6.98 -1.88 -11.15
C TYR A 29 6.97 -1.65 -9.64
N ARG A 30 7.15 -2.72 -8.88
CA ARG A 30 7.21 -2.70 -7.41
C ARG A 30 8.62 -2.34 -6.96
N ASN A 31 8.79 -1.12 -6.46
CA ASN A 31 10.08 -0.59 -6.00
C ASN A 31 10.24 -0.73 -4.49
N SER A 32 11.50 -0.82 -4.05
CA SER A 32 11.87 -0.86 -2.63
C SER A 32 11.44 0.41 -1.86
N PRO A 33 11.14 0.31 -0.54
CA PRO A 33 10.81 1.46 0.31
C PRO A 33 11.87 2.56 0.30
N GLU A 34 13.13 2.16 0.27
CA GLU A 34 14.30 3.03 0.30
C GLU A 34 14.58 3.70 -1.06
N ALA A 35 13.99 3.17 -2.14
CA ALA A 35 14.17 3.72 -3.47
C ALA A 35 13.37 5.03 -3.63
N TYR A 36 14.09 6.11 -3.92
CA TYR A 36 13.51 7.42 -4.21
C TYR A 36 13.01 7.55 -5.67
N LYS A 37 13.43 6.63 -6.53
CA LYS A 37 13.04 6.52 -7.94
C LYS A 37 12.86 5.07 -8.37
N CYS A 38 12.16 4.87 -9.47
CA CYS A 38 11.89 3.55 -9.99
C CYS A 38 13.14 2.96 -10.65
N GLU A 39 13.47 1.71 -10.36
CA GLU A 39 14.64 1.06 -10.96
C GLU A 39 14.45 0.70 -12.44
N MET A 40 13.18 0.59 -12.89
CA MET A 40 12.87 0.20 -14.27
C MET A 40 12.72 1.39 -15.23
N CYS A 41 12.27 2.54 -14.74
CA CYS A 41 11.97 3.71 -15.58
C CYS A 41 12.48 5.04 -15.01
N ASP A 42 13.25 5.01 -13.91
CA ASP A 42 13.88 6.17 -13.27
C ASP A 42 12.93 7.28 -12.78
N VAL A 43 11.61 7.04 -12.75
CA VAL A 43 10.63 8.02 -12.27
C VAL A 43 10.59 8.10 -10.75
N ARG A 44 10.43 9.29 -10.18
CA ARG A 44 10.51 9.50 -8.73
C ARG A 44 9.22 9.09 -8.01
N LYS A 45 9.38 8.58 -6.78
CA LYS A 45 8.26 8.30 -5.87
C LYS A 45 7.52 9.62 -5.58
N GLY A 46 6.27 9.73 -6.02
CA GLY A 46 5.42 10.90 -5.75
C GLY A 46 5.35 11.96 -6.85
N THR A 47 5.90 11.73 -8.05
CA THR A 47 5.69 12.63 -9.21
C THR A 47 4.33 12.49 -9.88
N SER A 48 3.27 12.19 -9.10
CA SER A 48 1.90 12.43 -9.55
C SER A 48 1.67 13.95 -9.56
N THR A 49 2.22 14.63 -10.55
CA THR A 49 1.66 15.91 -10.98
C THR A 49 0.28 15.59 -11.53
N ARG A 50 -0.75 16.00 -10.78
CA ARG A 50 -2.11 16.11 -11.28
C ARG A 50 -2.15 17.06 -12.48
#